data_AF-A0A081AR08-F1
#
_entry.id   AF-A0A081AR08-F1
#
_cell.length_a   1.000
_cell.length_b   1.000
_cell.length_c   1.000
_cell.angle_alpha   90.00
_cell.angle_beta   90.00
_cell.angle_gamma   90.00
#
_symmetry.space_group_name_H-M   'P 1'
#
loop_
_entity.id
_entity.type
_entity.pdbx_description
1 polymer ?
#
loop_
_entity_poly.entity_id
_entity_poly.type
_entity_poly.pdbx_seq_one_letter_code
_entity_poly.pdbx_strand_id
1 'polypeptide(L)'
;MSDLKADFEAAAALVKTFTKNPTNDEKLALYAYYKQATVGDNTTPAPGMFDLTGKAKWNAWNAKKGVSTEDAMKAYIAEVEKQKAVYA
;
A
#
# COMPACT_ATOMS: atom_id res chain seq x y z
N MET A 1 -19.33 -1.07 5.13
CA MET A 1 -18.41 0.10 5.18
C MET A 1 -17.59 0.12 6.46
N SER A 2 -18.19 -0.11 7.64
CA SER A 2 -17.45 -0.31 8.91
C SER A 2 -16.44 -1.46 8.85
N ASP A 3 -16.85 -2.57 8.22
CA ASP A 3 -16.09 -3.82 8.29
C ASP A 3 -14.84 -3.77 7.41
N LEU A 4 -14.97 -3.22 6.19
CA LEU A 4 -13.82 -3.06 5.27
C LEU A 4 -12.71 -2.18 5.86
N LYS A 5 -13.08 -1.10 6.56
CA LYS A 5 -12.10 -0.23 7.21
C LYS A 5 -11.44 -0.95 8.39
N ALA A 6 -12.20 -1.67 9.20
CA ALA A 6 -11.65 -2.47 10.29
C ALA A 6 -10.69 -3.56 9.77
N ASP A 7 -11.06 -4.27 8.70
CA ASP A 7 -10.23 -5.27 8.05
C ASP A 7 -8.93 -4.67 7.48
N PHE A 8 -9.03 -3.49 6.88
CA PHE A 8 -7.88 -2.74 6.38
C PHE A 8 -6.91 -2.34 7.52
N GLU A 9 -7.44 -1.84 8.64
CA GLU A 9 -6.65 -1.49 9.82
C GLU A 9 -6.00 -2.73 10.46
N ALA A 10 -6.72 -3.85 10.53
CA ALA A 10 -6.20 -5.13 11.00
C ALA A 10 -5.08 -5.66 10.08
N ALA A 11 -5.27 -5.60 8.77
CA ALA A 11 -4.24 -5.96 7.79
C ALA A 11 -3.00 -5.07 7.94
N ALA A 12 -3.18 -3.76 8.13
CA ALA A 12 -2.07 -2.83 8.33
C ALA A 12 -1.32 -3.08 9.65
N ALA A 13 -2.01 -3.53 10.70
CA ALA A 13 -1.39 -3.99 11.93
C ALA A 13 -0.61 -5.29 11.73
N LEU A 14 -1.16 -6.24 10.97
CA LEU A 14 -0.57 -7.55 10.70
C LEU A 14 0.73 -7.45 9.89
N VAL A 15 0.84 -6.53 8.92
CA VAL A 15 2.10 -6.29 8.20
C VAL A 15 3.25 -5.92 9.15
N LYS A 16 2.95 -5.25 10.28
CA LYS A 16 3.98 -4.86 11.27
C LYS A 16 4.48 -6.05 12.09
N THR A 17 3.77 -7.18 12.08
CA THR A 17 4.16 -8.39 12.82
C THR A 17 4.96 -9.37 11.98
N PHE A 18 5.18 -9.10 10.70
CA PHE A 18 5.99 -9.97 9.83
C PHE A 18 7.42 -10.10 10.35
N THR A 19 7.89 -11.33 10.46
CA THR A 19 9.23 -11.66 11.00
C THR A 19 10.32 -11.53 9.94
N LYS A 20 9.92 -11.54 8.66
CA LYS A 20 10.79 -11.41 7.50
C LYS A 20 10.46 -10.15 6.74
N ASN A 21 11.46 -9.61 6.05
CA ASN A 21 11.29 -8.46 5.19
C ASN A 21 10.68 -8.88 3.84
N PRO A 22 9.51 -8.33 3.45
CA PRO A 22 9.02 -8.47 2.09
C PRO A 22 9.97 -7.82 1.09
N THR A 23 9.86 -8.21 -0.17
CA THR A 23 10.60 -7.60 -1.27
C THR A 23 10.26 -6.11 -1.42
N ASN A 24 11.12 -5.35 -2.08
CA ASN A 24 10.86 -3.93 -2.30
C ASN A 24 9.57 -3.71 -3.12
N ASP A 25 9.28 -4.57 -4.09
CA ASP A 25 8.08 -4.47 -4.92
C ASP A 25 6.80 -4.71 -4.10
N GLU A 26 6.82 -5.70 -3.21
CA GLU A 26 5.73 -5.97 -2.26
C GLU A 26 5.50 -4.80 -1.29
N LYS A 27 6.59 -4.20 -0.77
CA LYS A 27 6.51 -3.00 0.07
C LYS A 27 5.93 -1.81 -0.69
N LEU A 28 6.31 -1.64 -1.96
CA LEU A 28 5.79 -0.58 -2.82
C LEU A 28 4.31 -0.79 -3.17
N ALA A 29 3.88 -2.03 -3.40
CA ALA A 29 2.48 -2.38 -3.63
C ALA A 29 1.61 -2.03 -2.40
N LEU A 30 2.04 -2.46 -1.21
CA LEU A 30 1.37 -2.10 0.04
C LEU A 30 1.32 -0.59 0.25
N TYR A 31 2.44 0.10 0.04
CA TYR A 31 2.51 1.56 0.14
C TYR A 31 1.51 2.25 -0.81
N ALA A 32 1.46 1.83 -2.07
CA ALA A 32 0.60 2.42 -3.08
C ALA A 32 -0.88 2.32 -2.71
N TYR A 33 -1.34 1.11 -2.36
CA TYR A 33 -2.74 0.90 -1.96
C TYR A 33 -3.07 1.58 -0.63
N TYR A 34 -2.15 1.56 0.33
CA TYR A 34 -2.34 2.26 1.60
C TYR A 34 -2.52 3.78 1.39
N LYS A 35 -1.67 4.40 0.56
CA LYS A 35 -1.77 5.82 0.23
C LYS A 35 -3.06 6.15 -0.52
N GLN A 36 -3.45 5.33 -1.49
CA GLN A 36 -4.70 5.52 -2.22
C GLN A 36 -5.93 5.35 -1.30
N ALA A 37 -5.90 4.38 -0.38
CA ALA A 37 -6.99 4.15 0.57
C ALA A 37 -7.13 5.26 1.63
N THR A 38 -6.03 5.92 2.02
CA THR A 38 -6.04 6.91 3.11
C THR A 38 -6.07 8.35 2.64
N VAL A 39 -5.44 8.64 1.50
CA VAL A 39 -5.31 9.99 0.95
C VAL A 39 -6.07 10.16 -0.36
N GLY A 40 -6.32 9.07 -1.10
CA GLY A 40 -6.86 9.12 -2.45
C GLY A 40 -5.77 9.41 -3.48
N ASP A 41 -6.17 10.02 -4.59
CA ASP A 41 -5.29 10.30 -5.72
C ASP A 41 -4.05 11.12 -5.35
N ASN A 42 -2.90 10.71 -5.88
CA ASN A 42 -1.67 11.45 -5.70
C ASN A 42 -1.74 12.80 -6.43
N THR A 43 -1.62 13.89 -5.67
CA THR A 43 -1.57 15.27 -6.16
C THR A 43 -0.25 15.96 -5.83
N THR A 44 0.70 15.27 -5.21
CA THR A 44 1.99 15.84 -4.84
C THR A 44 2.92 15.90 -6.05
N PRO A 45 3.85 16.88 -6.10
CA PRO A 45 4.87 16.89 -7.15
C PRO A 45 5.74 15.62 -7.08
N ALA A 46 6.22 15.20 -8.24
CA ALA A 46 7.16 14.07 -8.33
C ALA A 46 8.49 14.42 -7.64
N PRO A 47 9.10 13.50 -6.88
CA PRO A 47 10.42 13.70 -6.29
C PRO A 47 11.52 13.93 -7.32
N GLY A 48 12.60 14.61 -6.91
CA GLY A 48 13.75 14.89 -7.75
C GLY A 48 14.48 13.63 -8.22
N MET A 49 15.25 13.75 -9.31
CA MET A 49 15.91 12.61 -9.99
C MET A 49 16.86 11.80 -9.08
N PHE A 50 17.42 12.44 -8.04
CA PHE A 50 18.34 11.80 -7.11
C PHE A 50 17.66 11.06 -5.95
N ASP A 51 16.35 11.26 -5.73
CA ASP A 51 15.57 10.54 -4.73
C ASP A 51 14.91 9.30 -5.35
N LEU A 52 15.71 8.25 -5.56
CA LEU A 52 15.25 7.01 -6.20
C LEU A 52 14.14 6.32 -5.40
N THR A 53 14.25 6.32 -4.07
CA THR A 53 13.27 5.68 -3.17
C THR A 53 11.95 6.46 -3.15
N GLY A 54 12.02 7.78 -2.98
CA GLY A 54 10.83 8.63 -3.03
C GLY A 54 10.17 8.56 -4.40
N LYS A 55 10.94 8.56 -5.49
CA LYS A 55 10.42 8.41 -6.85
C LYS A 55 9.72 7.07 -7.05
N ALA A 56 10.27 5.96 -6.55
CA ALA A 56 9.62 4.66 -6.62
C ALA A 56 8.28 4.64 -5.86
N LYS A 57 8.25 5.16 -4.64
CA LYS A 57 7.02 5.31 -3.84
C LYS A 57 5.99 6.19 -4.52
N TRP A 58 6.41 7.35 -5.03
CA TRP A 58 5.55 8.29 -5.72
C TRP A 58 4.96 7.67 -6.98
N ASN A 59 5.78 6.98 -7.79
CA ASN A 59 5.34 6.26 -8.98
C ASN A 59 4.33 5.16 -8.63
N ALA A 60 4.61 4.37 -7.60
CA ALA A 60 3.72 3.29 -7.18
C ALA A 60 2.35 3.82 -6.74
N TRP A 61 2.32 4.90 -5.94
CA TRP A 61 1.06 5.55 -5.54
C TRP A 61 0.36 6.21 -6.74
N ASN A 62 1.09 6.96 -7.57
CA ASN A 62 0.52 7.64 -8.73
C ASN A 62 -0.06 6.66 -9.76
N ALA A 63 0.48 5.44 -9.86
CA ALA A 63 -0.06 4.38 -10.72
C ALA A 63 -1.43 3.85 -10.25
N LYS A 64 -1.89 4.19 -9.04
CA LYS A 64 -3.21 3.82 -8.50
C LYS A 64 -4.22 4.95 -8.56
N LYS A 65 -3.90 6.05 -9.24
CA LYS A 65 -4.81 7.17 -9.45
C LYS A 65 -6.12 6.71 -10.09
N GLY A 66 -7.25 7.22 -9.60
CA GLY A 66 -8.60 6.86 -10.04
C GLY A 66 -9.16 5.59 -9.39
N VAL A 67 -8.37 4.83 -8.62
CA VAL A 67 -8.88 3.71 -7.83
C VAL A 67 -9.65 4.26 -6.63
N SER A 68 -10.86 3.77 -6.40
CA SER A 68 -11.68 4.20 -5.28
C SER A 68 -11.03 3.84 -3.93
N THR A 69 -11.37 4.56 -2.87
CA THR A 69 -10.90 4.25 -1.51
C THR A 69 -11.24 2.81 -1.11
N GLU A 70 -12.45 2.34 -1.43
CA GLU A 70 -12.89 0.98 -1.12
C GLU A 70 -12.08 -0.08 -1.87
N ASP A 71 -11.84 0.12 -3.17
CA ASP A 71 -11.08 -0.83 -3.97
C ASP A 71 -9.60 -0.84 -3.58
N ALA A 72 -9.05 0.31 -3.20
CA ALA A 72 -7.70 0.39 -2.65
C ALA A 72 -7.58 -0.37 -1.30
N MET A 73 -8.58 -0.26 -0.41
CA MET A 73 -8.62 -1.04 0.83
C MET A 73 -8.68 -2.54 0.55
N LYS A 74 -9.57 -2.98 -0.34
CA LYS A 74 -9.68 -4.40 -0.73
C LYS A 74 -8.39 -4.94 -1.32
N ALA A 75 -7.76 -4.17 -2.20
CA ALA A 75 -6.48 -4.55 -2.82
C ALA A 75 -5.35 -4.61 -1.80
N TYR A 76 -5.32 -3.69 -0.83
CA TYR A 76 -4.35 -3.73 0.27
C TYR A 76 -4.52 -5.01 1.11
N ILE A 77 -5.75 -5.33 1.54
CA ILE A 77 -6.04 -6.53 2.33
C ILE A 77 -5.62 -7.80 1.58
N ALA A 78 -5.96 -7.90 0.29
CA ALA A 78 -5.59 -9.04 -0.54
C ALA A 78 -4.06 -9.21 -0.65
N GLU A 79 -3.32 -8.11 -0.82
CA GLU A 79 -1.85 -8.13 -0.88
C GLU A 79 -1.24 -8.54 0.47
N VAL A 80 -1.80 -8.08 1.59
CA VAL A 80 -1.36 -8.47 2.93
C VAL A 80 -1.60 -9.96 3.18
N GLU A 81 -2.77 -10.50 2.85
CA GLU A 81 -3.06 -11.93 3.04
C GLU A 81 -2.14 -12.82 2.17
N LYS A 82 -1.81 -12.38 0.95
CA LYS A 82 -0.81 -13.06 0.12
C LYS A 82 0.57 -13.06 0.80
N GLN A 83 1.00 -11.91 1.33
CA GLN A 83 2.31 -11.78 1.98
C GLN A 83 2.37 -12.53 3.32
N LYS A 84 1.28 -12.57 4.07
CA LYS A 84 1.14 -13.32 5.33
C LYS A 84 1.46 -14.79 5.15
N ALA A 85 1.02 -15.42 4.05
CA ALA A 85 1.34 -16.82 3.78
C ALA A 85 2.84 -17.11 3.65
N VAL A 86 3.66 -16.09 3.40
CA VAL A 86 5.11 -16.19 3.17
C VAL A 86 5.93 -15.66 4.36
N TYR A 87 5.43 -14.62 5.02
CA TYR A 87 6.19 -13.82 5.99
C TYR A 87 5.63 -13.80 7.43
N ALA A 88 4.44 -14.37 7.66
CA ALA A 88 3.89 -14.56 9.00
C ALA A 88 4.61 -15.69 9.77
#